data_AF-A0A1C6K405-F1
#
_entry.id   AF-A0A1C6K405-F1
#
_cell.length_a   1.000
_cell.length_b   1.000
_cell.length_c   1.000
_cell.angle_alpha   90.00
_cell.angle_beta   90.00
_cell.angle_gamma   90.00
#
_symmetry.space_group_name_H-M   'P 1'
#
loop_
_entity.id
_entity.type
_entity.pdbx_description
1 polymer ?
#
loop_
_entity_poly.entity_id
_entity_poly.type
_entity_poly.pdbx_seq_one_letter_code
_entity_poly.pdbx_strand_id
1 'polypeptide(L)'
;MGLFGLSRKEKEIWASIVIQRIKPDMQIDDGLLKNATEIYINQHIRILEESARLVLESKNNKTREDRYELALQHFSTLSKIRKYADKNQKKRIADAQDYFMIMNEHYKHPERIRKQEKQKLKRQKRDSFLEAYGTMEILDDIFDDHNN
;
A
#
# COMPACT_ATOMS: atom_id res chain seq x y z
N MET A 1 -11.99 -21.98 -11.62
CA MET A 1 -13.40 -21.97 -12.05
C MET A 1 -13.94 -20.54 -11.89
N GLY A 2 -14.49 -19.94 -12.96
CA GLY A 2 -15.29 -18.71 -12.85
C GLY A 2 -14.94 -17.51 -13.76
N LEU A 3 -14.65 -17.71 -15.05
CA LEU A 3 -14.70 -16.61 -16.05
C LEU A 3 -15.64 -16.90 -17.24
N PHE A 4 -16.37 -18.03 -17.21
CA PHE A 4 -17.31 -18.44 -18.27
C PHE A 4 -18.69 -17.77 -18.18
N GLY A 5 -18.79 -16.55 -17.61
CA GLY A 5 -20.08 -15.90 -17.31
C GLY A 5 -20.23 -14.43 -17.69
N LEU A 6 -19.20 -13.78 -18.25
CA LEU A 6 -19.31 -12.38 -18.66
C LEU A 6 -19.99 -12.27 -20.03
N SER A 7 -21.01 -11.43 -20.11
CA SER A 7 -21.66 -11.07 -21.37
C SER A 7 -20.68 -10.34 -22.31
N ARG A 8 -20.98 -10.35 -23.61
CA ARG A 8 -20.18 -9.61 -24.62
C ARG A 8 -20.00 -8.14 -24.25
N LYS A 9 -21.06 -7.48 -23.79
CA LYS A 9 -21.02 -6.08 -23.32
C LYS A 9 -20.08 -5.89 -22.13
N GLU A 10 -20.08 -6.81 -21.17
CA GLU A 10 -19.16 -6.73 -20.03
C GLU A 10 -17.71 -6.92 -20.44
N LYS A 11 -17.43 -7.79 -21.42
CA LYS A 11 -16.09 -7.95 -21.99
C LYS A 11 -15.64 -6.69 -22.74
N GLU A 12 -16.52 -6.04 -23.50
CA GLU A 12 -16.23 -4.77 -24.17
C GLU A 12 -15.93 -3.65 -23.15
N ILE A 13 -16.72 -3.54 -22.08
CA ILE A 13 -16.46 -2.59 -20.98
C ILE A 13 -15.12 -2.90 -20.31
N TRP A 14 -14.87 -4.15 -19.95
CA TRP A 14 -13.61 -4.57 -19.35
C TRP A 14 -12.42 -4.22 -20.24
N ALA A 15 -12.51 -4.57 -21.51
CA ALA A 15 -11.44 -4.36 -22.48
C ALA A 15 -11.17 -2.86 -22.72
N SER A 16 -12.21 -2.02 -22.76
CA SER A 16 -12.03 -0.56 -22.89
C SER A 16 -11.33 0.09 -21.69
N ILE A 17 -11.30 -0.57 -20.52
CA ILE A 17 -10.53 -0.12 -19.36
C ILE A 17 -9.05 -0.49 -19.48
N VAL A 18 -8.74 -1.72 -19.89
CA VAL A 18 -7.37 -2.28 -19.80
C VAL A 18 -6.57 -2.24 -21.09
N ILE A 19 -7.22 -2.08 -22.24
CA ILE A 19 -6.58 -2.02 -23.55
C ILE A 19 -6.85 -0.65 -24.15
N GLN A 20 -5.77 0.04 -24.54
CA GLN A 20 -5.88 1.31 -25.24
C GLN A 20 -6.33 1.09 -26.70
N ARG A 21 -7.22 1.96 -27.19
CA ARG A 21 -7.66 2.02 -28.60
C ARG A 21 -8.41 0.78 -29.10
N ILE A 22 -9.29 0.20 -28.27
CA ILE A 22 -10.24 -0.81 -28.75
C ILE A 22 -11.23 -0.20 -29.74
N LYS A 23 -11.43 -0.87 -30.88
CA LYS A 23 -12.51 -0.57 -31.81
C LYS A 23 -13.80 -1.23 -31.34
N PRO A 24 -14.97 -0.56 -31.50
CA PRO A 24 -16.27 -1.22 -31.34
C PRO A 24 -16.33 -2.49 -32.20
N ASP A 25 -16.95 -3.56 -31.69
CA ASP A 25 -17.14 -4.86 -32.36
C ASP A 25 -15.88 -5.69 -32.67
N MET A 26 -14.72 -5.30 -32.15
CA MET A 26 -13.52 -6.16 -32.23
C MET A 26 -13.73 -7.45 -31.42
N GLN A 27 -13.38 -8.60 -31.99
CA GLN A 27 -13.37 -9.86 -31.26
C GLN A 27 -12.27 -9.79 -30.18
N ILE A 28 -12.69 -9.82 -28.91
CA ILE A 28 -11.78 -9.75 -27.77
C ILE A 28 -11.38 -11.17 -27.37
N ASP A 29 -10.11 -11.50 -27.57
CA ASP A 29 -9.53 -12.74 -27.06
C ASP A 29 -9.41 -12.71 -25.53
N ASP A 30 -9.87 -13.77 -24.87
CA ASP A 30 -9.87 -13.87 -23.42
C ASP A 30 -8.44 -13.98 -22.84
N GLY A 31 -7.50 -14.55 -23.60
CA GLY A 31 -6.09 -14.60 -23.23
C GLY A 31 -5.44 -13.21 -23.25
N LEU A 32 -5.65 -12.46 -24.33
CA LEU A 32 -5.23 -11.08 -24.49
C LEU A 32 -5.80 -10.19 -23.38
N LEU A 33 -7.10 -10.34 -23.07
CA LEU A 33 -7.78 -9.54 -22.07
C LEU A 33 -7.22 -9.78 -20.65
N LYS A 34 -6.92 -11.04 -20.32
CA LYS A 34 -6.25 -11.40 -19.05
C LYS A 34 -4.85 -10.81 -18.97
N ASN A 35 -4.05 -10.95 -20.04
CA ASN A 35 -2.69 -10.41 -20.06
C ASN A 35 -2.68 -8.88 -19.96
N ALA A 36 -3.55 -8.20 -20.71
CA ALA A 36 -3.72 -6.76 -20.62
C ALA A 36 -4.13 -6.33 -19.20
N THR A 37 -5.03 -7.08 -18.55
CA THR A 37 -5.43 -6.82 -17.17
C THR A 37 -4.29 -6.98 -16.18
N GLU A 38 -3.44 -8.00 -16.35
CA GLU A 38 -2.26 -8.20 -15.51
C GLU A 38 -1.27 -7.03 -15.64
N ILE A 39 -0.95 -6.63 -16.87
CA ILE A 39 -0.06 -5.49 -17.15
C ILE A 39 -0.65 -4.20 -16.55
N TYR A 40 -1.95 -3.97 -16.78
CA TYR A 40 -2.67 -2.81 -16.29
C TYR A 40 -2.61 -2.71 -14.76
N ILE A 41 -2.95 -3.80 -14.06
CA ILE A 41 -2.92 -3.84 -12.58
C ILE A 41 -1.51 -3.59 -12.07
N ASN A 42 -0.50 -4.28 -12.61
CA ASN A 42 0.88 -4.12 -12.16
C ASN A 42 1.39 -2.68 -12.35
N GLN A 43 1.07 -2.05 -13.48
CA GLN A 43 1.45 -0.67 -13.73
C GLN A 43 0.76 0.29 -12.76
N HIS A 44 -0.54 0.12 -12.53
CA HIS A 44 -1.29 0.99 -11.62
C HIS A 44 -0.88 0.81 -10.15
N ILE A 45 -0.56 -0.42 -9.71
CA ILE A 45 0.00 -0.69 -8.37
C ILE A 45 1.34 0.00 -8.20
N ARG A 46 2.27 -0.17 -9.16
CA ARG A 46 3.59 0.46 -9.09
C ARG A 46 3.50 1.97 -8.95
N ILE A 47 2.65 2.61 -9.74
CA ILE A 47 2.47 4.07 -9.68
C ILE A 47 1.82 4.50 -8.36
N LEU A 48 0.85 3.74 -7.85
CA LEU A 48 0.21 4.00 -6.57
C LEU A 48 1.23 3.96 -5.42
N GLU A 49 2.01 2.89 -5.33
CA GLU A 49 3.02 2.69 -4.28
C GLU A 49 4.13 3.75 -4.35
N GLU A 50 4.64 4.03 -5.55
CA GLU A 50 5.68 5.05 -5.75
C GLU A 50 5.17 6.44 -5.39
N SER A 51 3.93 6.76 -5.76
CA SER A 51 3.31 8.05 -5.43
C SER A 51 3.09 8.16 -3.92
N ALA A 52 2.55 7.12 -3.27
CA ALA A 52 2.36 7.09 -1.83
C ALA A 52 3.69 7.26 -1.07
N ARG A 53 4.75 6.59 -1.51
CA ARG A 53 6.10 6.79 -0.95
C ARG A 53 6.56 8.25 -1.07
N LEU A 54 6.42 8.86 -2.25
CA LEU A 54 6.83 10.25 -2.46
C LEU A 54 6.02 11.26 -1.64
N VAL A 55 4.75 10.98 -1.34
CA VAL A 55 3.93 11.82 -0.45
C VAL A 55 4.49 11.84 0.98
N LEU A 56 5.03 10.72 1.44
CA LEU A 56 5.60 10.58 2.78
C LEU A 56 7.02 11.15 2.88
N GLU A 57 7.86 10.92 1.86
CA GLU A 57 9.29 11.21 1.92
C GLU A 57 9.68 12.61 1.41
N SER A 58 8.90 13.18 0.47
CA SER A 58 9.26 14.45 -0.15
C SER A 58 9.21 15.61 0.85
N LYS A 59 10.22 16.48 0.80
CA LYS A 59 10.22 17.76 1.53
C LYS A 59 9.49 18.87 0.79
N ASN A 60 9.25 18.71 -0.52
CA ASN A 60 8.57 19.71 -1.35
C ASN A 60 7.05 19.50 -1.29
N ASN A 61 6.33 20.49 -0.74
CA ASN A 61 4.87 20.44 -0.60
C ASN A 61 4.13 20.30 -1.93
N LYS A 62 4.58 20.99 -2.99
CA LYS A 62 3.91 20.89 -4.30
C LYS A 62 4.02 19.48 -4.87
N THR A 63 5.22 18.89 -4.78
CA THR A 63 5.43 17.49 -5.18
C THR A 63 4.57 16.54 -4.36
N ARG A 64 4.40 16.76 -3.05
CA ARG A 64 3.55 15.90 -2.22
C ARG A 64 2.08 15.98 -2.66
N GLU A 65 1.57 17.17 -2.90
CA GLU A 65 0.19 17.37 -3.35
C GLU A 65 -0.06 16.70 -4.71
N ASP A 66 0.81 16.95 -5.70
CA ASP A 66 0.67 16.37 -7.04
C ASP A 66 0.74 14.83 -7.01
N ARG A 67 1.60 14.27 -6.16
CA ARG A 67 1.72 12.81 -5.97
C ARG A 67 0.54 12.23 -5.21
N TYR A 68 -0.04 12.96 -4.27
CA TYR A 68 -1.23 12.53 -3.55
C TYR A 68 -2.45 12.46 -4.48
N GLU A 69 -2.65 13.46 -5.34
CA GLU A 69 -3.70 13.44 -6.37
C GLU A 69 -3.50 12.30 -7.37
N LEU A 70 -2.26 12.08 -7.83
CA LEU A 70 -1.93 10.95 -8.69
C LEU A 70 -2.24 9.60 -8.00
N ALA A 71 -1.88 9.45 -6.72
CA ALA A 71 -2.18 8.25 -5.94
C ALA A 71 -3.70 8.01 -5.83
N LEU A 72 -4.51 9.06 -5.57
CA LEU A 72 -5.97 8.96 -5.54
C LEU A 72 -6.56 8.47 -6.87
N GLN A 73 -6.07 9.00 -7.99
CA GLN A 73 -6.51 8.58 -9.33
C GLN A 73 -6.23 7.09 -9.56
N HIS A 74 -5.03 6.63 -9.18
CA HIS A 74 -4.63 5.23 -9.35
C HIS A 74 -5.38 4.29 -8.39
N PHE A 75 -5.65 4.71 -7.15
CA PHE A 75 -6.48 3.97 -6.20
C PHE A 75 -7.91 3.74 -6.73
N SER A 76 -8.54 4.79 -7.27
CA SER A 76 -9.88 4.72 -7.86
C SER A 76 -9.90 3.79 -9.07
N THR A 77 -8.85 3.87 -9.90
CA THR A 77 -8.70 3.02 -11.09
C THR A 77 -8.58 1.54 -10.72
N LEU A 78 -7.75 1.22 -9.72
CA LEU A 78 -7.60 -0.15 -9.21
C LEU A 78 -8.92 -0.68 -8.61
N SER A 79 -9.71 0.19 -7.95
CA SER A 79 -11.02 -0.19 -7.43
C SER A 79 -12.01 -0.58 -8.54
N LYS A 80 -11.99 0.13 -9.67
CA LYS A 80 -12.86 -0.15 -10.82
C LYS A 80 -12.53 -1.46 -11.50
N ILE A 81 -11.24 -1.80 -11.65
CA ILE A 81 -10.81 -3.03 -12.32
C ILE A 81 -10.91 -4.27 -11.43
N ARG A 82 -10.94 -4.10 -10.10
CA ARG A 82 -10.99 -5.20 -9.11
C ARG A 82 -12.07 -6.24 -9.36
N LYS A 83 -13.23 -5.87 -9.93
CA LYS A 83 -14.30 -6.83 -10.26
C LYS A 83 -13.91 -7.87 -11.33
N TYR A 84 -13.00 -7.51 -12.24
CA TYR A 84 -12.52 -8.36 -13.34
C TYR A 84 -11.22 -9.11 -12.98
N ALA A 85 -10.62 -8.78 -11.83
CA ALA A 85 -9.38 -9.38 -11.37
C ALA A 85 -9.57 -10.79 -10.79
N ASP A 86 -8.58 -11.65 -10.99
CA ASP A 86 -8.50 -12.96 -10.33
C ASP A 86 -8.17 -12.83 -8.83
N LYS A 87 -8.12 -13.97 -8.14
CA LYS A 87 -7.88 -14.01 -6.68
C LYS A 87 -6.51 -13.41 -6.30
N ASN A 88 -5.46 -13.68 -7.06
CA ASN A 88 -4.10 -13.22 -6.78
C ASN A 88 -3.94 -11.74 -7.10
N GLN A 89 -4.51 -11.30 -8.21
CA GLN A 89 -4.61 -9.89 -8.59
C GLN A 89 -5.38 -9.09 -7.54
N LYS A 90 -6.53 -9.59 -7.07
CA LYS A 90 -7.31 -8.94 -5.99
C LYS A 90 -6.52 -8.77 -4.70
N LYS A 91 -5.69 -9.76 -4.35
CA LYS A 91 -4.82 -9.67 -3.17
C LYS A 91 -3.79 -8.53 -3.34
N ARG A 92 -3.05 -8.52 -4.46
CA ARG A 92 -2.07 -7.45 -4.75
C ARG A 92 -2.71 -6.06 -4.79
N ILE A 93 -3.91 -5.94 -5.36
CA ILE A 93 -4.67 -4.69 -5.34
C ILE A 93 -4.97 -4.27 -3.90
N ALA A 94 -5.46 -5.19 -3.06
CA ALA A 94 -5.78 -4.88 -1.66
C ALA A 94 -4.51 -4.44 -0.89
N ASP A 95 -3.41 -5.16 -1.03
CA ASP A 95 -2.14 -4.83 -0.36
C ASP A 95 -1.66 -3.41 -0.73
N ALA A 96 -1.71 -3.04 -2.02
CA ALA A 96 -1.35 -1.71 -2.49
C ALA A 96 -2.33 -0.62 -2.02
N GLN A 97 -3.62 -0.94 -1.96
CA GLN A 97 -4.66 -0.04 -1.44
C GLN A 97 -4.51 0.20 0.06
N ASP A 98 -4.17 -0.82 0.83
CA ASP A 98 -3.90 -0.71 2.26
C ASP A 98 -2.68 0.18 2.53
N TYR A 99 -1.61 0.02 1.74
CA TYR A 99 -0.45 0.92 1.81
C TYR A 99 -0.85 2.39 1.52
N PHE A 100 -1.67 2.63 0.50
CA PHE A 100 -2.22 3.95 0.24
C PHE A 100 -3.04 4.49 1.42
N MET A 101 -3.87 3.66 2.06
CA MET A 101 -4.70 4.08 3.20
C MET A 101 -3.84 4.52 4.40
N ILE A 102 -2.76 3.78 4.68
CA ILE A 102 -1.78 4.16 5.71
C ILE A 102 -1.18 5.53 5.36
N MET A 103 -0.71 5.70 4.12
CA MET A 103 -0.16 6.98 3.67
C MET A 103 -1.17 8.12 3.77
N ASN A 104 -2.42 7.89 3.36
CA ASN A 104 -3.49 8.89 3.39
C ASN A 104 -3.81 9.36 4.81
N GLU A 105 -3.81 8.45 5.79
CA GLU A 105 -3.95 8.82 7.21
C GLU A 105 -2.80 9.73 7.68
N HIS A 106 -1.56 9.41 7.28
CA HIS A 106 -0.39 10.23 7.60
C HIS A 106 -0.46 11.61 6.95
N TYR A 107 -0.92 11.67 5.70
CA TYR A 107 -1.05 12.91 4.95
C TYR A 107 -2.13 13.83 5.52
N LYS A 108 -3.32 13.29 5.85
CA LYS A 108 -4.45 14.08 6.37
C LYS A 108 -4.35 14.42 7.86
N HIS A 109 -3.65 13.60 8.64
CA HIS A 109 -3.60 13.75 10.10
C HIS A 109 -2.17 13.78 10.67
N PRO A 110 -1.31 14.71 10.20
CA PRO A 110 0.11 14.74 10.60
C PRO A 110 0.30 14.93 12.11
N GLU A 111 -0.57 15.69 12.78
CA GLU A 111 -0.48 15.93 14.23
C GLU A 111 -0.78 14.68 15.07
N ARG A 112 -1.69 13.81 14.60
CA ARG A 112 -1.97 12.54 15.30
C ARG A 112 -0.76 11.63 15.26
N ILE A 113 -0.13 11.52 14.09
CA ILE A 113 1.08 10.72 13.89
C ILE A 113 2.22 11.26 14.76
N ARG A 114 2.48 12.57 14.74
CA ARG A 114 3.49 13.21 15.61
C ARG A 114 3.28 12.90 17.08
N LYS A 115 2.03 12.92 17.56
CA LYS A 115 1.70 12.59 18.96
C LYS A 115 1.97 11.11 19.26
N GLN A 116 1.58 10.20 18.36
CA GLN A 116 1.82 8.77 18.50
C GLN A 116 3.31 8.43 18.49
N GLU A 117 4.10 9.02 17.59
CA GLU A 117 5.55 8.84 17.52
C GLU A 117 6.24 9.34 18.79
N LYS A 118 5.88 10.53 19.27
CA LYS A 118 6.38 11.05 20.56
C LYS A 118 6.06 10.09 21.72
N GLN A 119 4.88 9.48 21.73
CA GLN A 119 4.50 8.52 22.77
C GLN A 119 5.26 7.20 22.65
N LYS A 120 5.46 6.69 21.43
CA LYS A 120 6.30 5.50 21.17
C LYS A 120 7.75 5.72 21.59
N LEU A 121 8.34 6.87 21.25
CA LEU A 121 9.68 7.26 21.68
C LEU A 121 9.80 7.32 23.21
N LYS A 122 8.80 7.88 23.90
CA LYS A 122 8.77 7.87 25.37
C LYS A 122 8.71 6.46 25.95
N ARG A 123 7.96 5.54 25.31
CA ARG A 123 7.91 4.13 25.72
C ARG A 123 9.26 3.46 25.52
N GLN A 124 9.82 3.53 24.31
CA GLN A 124 11.14 2.98 24.00
C GLN A 124 12.23 3.47 24.96
N LYS A 125 12.27 4.77 25.27
CA LYS A 125 13.23 5.31 26.25
C LYS A 125 13.05 4.73 27.65
N ARG A 126 11.81 4.50 28.10
CA ARG A 126 11.54 3.86 29.39
C ARG A 126 11.93 2.38 29.37
N ASP A 127 11.62 1.67 28.30
CA ASP A 127 11.92 0.25 28.16
C ASP A 127 13.44 0.03 28.14
N SER A 128 14.18 0.84 27.35
CA SER A 128 15.65 0.81 27.35
C SER A 128 16.26 1.20 28.70
N PHE A 129 15.62 2.11 29.45
CA PHE A 129 16.08 2.46 30.80
C PHE A 129 15.89 1.29 31.78
N LEU A 130 14.73 0.63 31.76
CA LEU A 130 14.46 -0.55 32.60
C LEU A 130 15.37 -1.73 32.25
N GLU A 131 15.66 -1.94 30.96
CA GLU A 131 16.60 -2.95 30.50
C GLU A 131 18.01 -2.68 31.03
N ALA A 132 18.51 -1.45 30.87
CA ALA A 132 19.83 -1.05 31.38
C ALA A 132 19.93 -1.15 32.91
N TYR A 133 18.88 -0.74 33.63
CA TYR A 133 18.85 -0.82 35.09
C TYR A 133 18.78 -2.27 35.59
N GLY A 134 17.91 -3.09 35.00
CA GLY A 134 17.83 -4.52 35.31
C GLY A 134 19.13 -5.28 35.01
N THR A 135 19.87 -4.90 33.96
CA THR A 135 21.21 -5.46 33.73
C THR A 135 22.23 -5.05 34.78
N MET A 136 22.07 -3.86 35.39
CA MET A 136 22.96 -3.37 36.44
C MET A 136 22.69 -4.07 37.78
N GLU A 137 21.41 -4.24 38.16
CA GLU A 137 21.02 -5.00 39.35
C GLU A 137 21.50 -6.45 39.29
N ILE A 138 21.38 -7.11 38.13
CA ILE A 138 21.90 -8.49 37.95
C ILE A 138 23.42 -8.55 38.10
N LEU A 139 24.15 -7.51 37.66
CA LEU A 139 25.61 -7.47 37.82
C LEU A 139 25.99 -7.24 39.29
N ASP A 140 25.32 -6.32 39.99
CA ASP A 140 25.56 -6.07 41.41
C ASP A 140 25.28 -7.33 42.24
N ASP A 141 24.19 -8.07 41.97
CA ASP A 141 23.89 -9.36 42.63
C ASP A 141 24.97 -10.44 42.35
N ILE A 142 25.56 -10.47 41.16
CA ILE A 142 26.63 -11.44 40.81
C ILE A 142 27.97 -11.06 41.46
N PHE A 143 28.26 -9.76 41.62
CA PHE A 143 29.52 -9.29 42.21
C PHE A 143 29.49 -9.25 43.74
N ASP A 144 28.32 -9.08 44.36
CA ASP A 144 28.17 -9.13 45.82
C ASP A 144 28.23 -10.57 46.37
N ASP A 145 27.78 -11.58 45.62
CA ASP A 145 27.81 -13.00 46.05
C ASP A 145 29.22 -13.62 46.02
N HIS A 146 30.22 -12.91 45.48
CA HIS A 146 31.63 -13.33 45.44
C HIS A 146 32.52 -12.72 46.54
N ASN A 147 31.96 -11.92 47.45
CA ASN A 147 32.71 -11.23 48.52
C ASN A 147 32.42 -11.73 49.94
N ASN A 148 31.87 -12.94 50.11
CA ASN A 148 31.63 -13.55 51.42
C ASN A 148 32.35 -14.89 51.59
#